data_AF-A0A966TNI6-F1
#
_entry.id   AF-A0A966TNI6-F1
#
_cell.length_a   1.000
_cell.length_b   1.000
_cell.length_c   1.000
_cell.angle_alpha   90.00
_cell.angle_beta   90.00
_cell.angle_gamma   90.00
#
_symmetry.space_group_name_H-M   'P 1'
#
loop_
_entity.id
_entity.type
_entity.pdbx_description
1 polymer ?
#
loop_
_entity_poly.entity_id
_entity_poly.type
_entity_poly.pdbx_seq_one_letter_code
_entity_poly.pdbx_strand_id
1 'polypeptide(L)'
;GGIVPSYAIIVREHFPAANVGASTGTIIMASLVGMALGGWLSGKIFDISGSYHAAFINGVAWNALNMVIVWWLYKRWKHPAGAVTA
;
A
#
# COMPACT_ATOMS: atom_id res chain seq x y z
N GLY A 1 14.04 5.01 -6.62
CA GLY A 1 12.67 5.42 -6.98
C GLY A 1 11.97 4.47 -7.95
N GLY A 2 12.18 3.15 -7.85
CA GLY A 2 11.62 2.18 -8.80
C GLY A 2 10.17 1.76 -8.55
N ILE A 3 9.62 2.05 -7.36
CA ILE A 3 8.29 1.57 -6.95
C ILE A 3 7.18 2.19 -7.80
N VAL A 4 7.26 3.50 -8.08
CA VAL A 4 6.29 4.22 -8.91
C VAL A 4 6.23 3.67 -10.35
N PRO A 5 7.36 3.50 -11.08
CA PRO A 5 7.32 2.89 -12.41
C PRO A 5 6.91 1.41 -12.38
N SER A 6 7.18 0.65 -11.30
CA SER A 6 6.71 -0.73 -11.18
C SER A 6 5.19 -0.85 -11.20
N TYR A 7 4.45 0.05 -10.55
CA TYR A 7 2.97 0.01 -10.58
C TYR A 7 2.41 0.18 -11.99
N ALA A 8 2.97 1.12 -12.76
CA ALA A 8 2.55 1.36 -14.14
C ALA A 8 2.82 0.14 -15.04
N ILE A 9 3.96 -0.54 -14.83
CA ILE A 9 4.32 -1.75 -15.59
C ILE A 9 3.38 -2.91 -15.24
N ILE A 10 3.16 -3.19 -13.95
CA ILE A 10 2.30 -4.29 -13.50
C ILE A 10 0.86 -4.12 -14.00
N VAL A 11 0.31 -2.89 -13.91
CA VAL A 11 -1.05 -2.60 -14.40
C VAL A 11 -1.13 -2.80 -15.91
N ARG A 12 -0.11 -2.38 -16.66
CA ARG A 12 -0.06 -2.58 -18.12
C ARG A 12 -0.02 -4.06 -18.50
N GLU A 13 0.61 -4.92 -17.69
CA GLU A 13 0.66 -6.37 -17.95
C GLU A 13 -0.65 -7.09 -17.61
N HIS A 14 -1.42 -6.60 -16.64
CA HIS A 14 -2.60 -7.30 -16.11
C HIS A 14 -3.94 -6.72 -16.56
N PHE A 15 -3.98 -5.51 -17.11
CA PHE A 15 -5.23 -4.84 -17.53
C PHE A 15 -5.26 -4.52 -19.03
N PRO A 16 -6.45 -4.51 -19.65
CA PRO A 16 -6.62 -4.04 -21.03
C PRO A 16 -6.15 -2.59 -21.16
N ALA A 17 -5.50 -2.25 -22.28
CA ALA A 17 -4.91 -0.93 -22.52
C ALA A 17 -5.87 0.25 -22.27
N ALA A 18 -7.17 0.06 -22.51
CA ALA A 18 -8.21 1.05 -22.28
C ALA A 18 -8.35 1.49 -20.80
N ASN A 19 -8.02 0.62 -19.84
CA ASN A 19 -8.22 0.88 -18.41
C ASN A 19 -6.92 1.19 -17.65
N VAL A 20 -5.75 1.10 -18.30
CA VAL A 20 -4.44 1.26 -17.66
C VAL A 20 -4.29 2.64 -17.01
N GLY A 21 -4.75 3.70 -17.70
CA GLY A 21 -4.68 5.07 -17.20
C GLY A 21 -5.53 5.30 -15.94
N ALA A 22 -6.78 4.82 -15.95
CA ALA A 22 -7.69 4.94 -14.82
C ALA A 22 -7.17 4.17 -13.59
N SER A 23 -6.78 2.89 -13.78
CA SER A 23 -6.26 2.05 -12.69
C SER A 23 -4.98 2.62 -12.07
N THR A 24 -4.03 3.08 -12.91
CA THR A 24 -2.79 3.70 -12.42
C THR A 24 -3.08 5.00 -11.67
N GLY A 25 -4.00 5.82 -12.20
CA GLY A 25 -4.48 7.03 -11.54
C GLY A 25 -5.09 6.75 -10.17
N THR A 26 -5.96 5.76 -10.05
CA THR A 26 -6.57 5.36 -8.77
C THR A 26 -5.53 4.92 -7.75
N ILE A 27 -4.53 4.11 -8.15
CA ILE A 27 -3.44 3.66 -7.27
C ILE A 27 -2.63 4.85 -6.75
N ILE A 28 -2.30 5.79 -7.64
CA ILE A 28 -1.53 6.98 -7.26
C ILE A 28 -2.36 7.89 -6.35
N MET A 29 -3.64 8.12 -6.65
CA MET A 29 -4.53 8.94 -5.80
C MET A 29 -4.69 8.32 -4.41
N ALA A 30 -4.92 7.01 -4.32
CA ALA A 30 -4.98 6.31 -3.05
C ALA A 30 -3.66 6.46 -2.25
N SER A 31 -2.52 6.42 -2.95
CA SER A 31 -1.20 6.64 -2.34
C SER A 31 -1.04 8.06 -1.80
N LEU A 32 -1.44 9.07 -2.58
CA LEU A 32 -1.37 10.48 -2.17
C LEU A 32 -2.27 10.77 -0.97
N VAL A 33 -3.50 10.25 -0.97
CA VAL A 33 -4.42 10.35 0.17
C VAL A 33 -3.81 9.67 1.40
N GLY A 34 -3.21 8.49 1.24
CA GLY A 34 -2.50 7.79 2.31
C GLY A 34 -1.34 8.59 2.90
N MET A 35 -0.54 9.25 2.06
CA MET A 35 0.56 10.12 2.50
C MET A 35 0.06 11.35 3.27
N ALA A 36 -0.99 12.01 2.75
CA ALA A 36 -1.59 13.17 3.41
C ALA A 36 -2.18 12.81 4.78
N LEU A 37 -2.94 11.71 4.85
CA LEU A 37 -3.52 11.20 6.10
C LEU A 37 -2.44 10.73 7.08
N GLY A 38 -1.38 10.07 6.60
CA GLY A 38 -0.27 9.62 7.43
C GLY A 38 0.46 10.78 8.10
N GLY A 39 0.78 11.83 7.34
CA GLY A 39 1.40 13.05 7.88
C GLY A 39 0.50 13.77 8.88
N TRP A 40 -0.78 13.95 8.54
CA TRP A 40 -1.75 14.60 9.41
C TRP A 40 -2.00 13.84 10.73
N LEU A 41 -2.18 12.52 10.67
CA LEU A 41 -2.41 11.69 11.85
C LEU A 41 -1.18 11.68 12.76
N SER A 42 0.03 11.61 12.20
CA SER A 42 1.27 11.67 12.97
C SER A 42 1.45 13.04 13.64
N GLY A 43 1.06 14.13 12.97
CA GLY A 43 1.05 15.47 13.56
C GLY A 43 0.05 15.58 14.72
N LYS A 44 -1.17 15.07 14.55
CA LYS A 44 -2.18 15.05 15.62
C LYS A 44 -1.77 14.19 16.82
N ILE A 45 -1.13 13.05 16.56
CA ILE A 45 -0.55 12.20 17.63
C ILE A 45 0.54 12.95 18.37
N PHE A 46 1.35 13.74 17.68
CA PHE A 46 2.39 14.57 18.29
C PHE A 46 1.79 15.69 19.14
N ASP A 47 0.76 16.40 18.63
CA ASP A 47 0.08 17.47 19.36
C ASP A 47 -0.59 16.98 20.66
N ILE A 48 -1.11 15.75 20.66
CA ILE A 48 -1.79 15.16 21.84
C ILE A 48 -0.79 14.54 22.82
N SER A 49 0.28 13.91 22.35
CA SER A 49 1.23 13.19 23.21
C SER A 49 2.41 14.05 23.69
N GLY A 50 2.67 15.19 23.04
CA GLY A 50 3.81 16.06 23.33
C GLY A 50 5.19 15.42 23.06
N SER A 51 5.21 14.22 22.45
CA SER A 51 6.42 13.39 22.32
C SER A 51 6.56 12.80 20.93
N TYR A 52 7.74 12.98 20.34
CA TYR A 52 8.11 12.39 19.04
C TYR A 52 8.12 10.86 19.06
N HIS A 53 8.21 10.23 20.23
CA HIS A 53 8.20 8.77 20.35
C HIS A 53 6.88 8.14 19.87
N ALA A 54 5.74 8.77 20.15
CA ALA A 54 4.43 8.24 19.76
C ALA A 54 4.23 8.32 18.23
N ALA A 55 4.68 9.42 17.61
CA ALA A 55 4.72 9.57 16.16
C ALA A 55 5.60 8.48 15.51
N PHE A 56 6.76 8.18 16.10
CA PHE A 56 7.66 7.13 15.61
C PHE A 56 7.03 5.74 15.72
N ILE A 57 6.43 5.40 16.86
CA ILE A 57 5.73 4.11 17.04
C ILE A 57 4.58 3.96 16.04
N ASN A 58 3.82 5.03 15.78
CA ASN A 58 2.78 5.03 14.76
C ASN A 58 3.34 4.72 13.36
N GLY A 59 4.48 5.31 13.00
CA GLY A 59 5.19 5.00 11.76
C GLY A 59 5.66 3.53 11.68
N VAL A 60 6.19 2.98 12.77
CA VAL A 60 6.59 1.58 12.86
C VAL A 60 5.39 0.65 12.71
N ALA A 61 4.28 0.95 13.38
CA ALA A 61 3.05 0.18 13.29
C ALA A 61 2.50 0.14 11.84
N TRP A 62 2.54 1.27 11.12
CA TRP A 62 2.14 1.31 9.71
C TRP A 62 3.06 0.47 8.81
N ASN A 63 4.37 0.48 9.05
CA ASN A 63 5.29 -0.38 8.30
C ASN A 63 5.04 -1.87 8.60
N ALA A 64 4.80 -2.22 9.87
CA ALA A 64 4.46 -3.59 10.26
C ALA A 64 3.16 -4.06 9.58
N LEU A 65 2.14 -3.20 9.51
CA LEU A 65 0.89 -3.50 8.79
C LEU A 65 1.13 -3.74 7.29
N ASN A 66 2.00 -2.96 6.65
CA ASN A 66 2.40 -3.22 5.26
C ASN A 66 3.08 -4.60 5.12
N MET A 67 3.98 -4.97 6.03
CA MET A 67 4.61 -6.30 6.00
C MET A 67 3.61 -7.44 6.17
N VAL A 68 2.60 -7.27 7.04
CA VAL A 68 1.52 -8.25 7.22
C VAL A 68 0.73 -8.43 5.92
N ILE A 69 0.37 -7.34 5.24
CA ILE A 69 -0.35 -7.39 3.96
C ILE A 69 0.48 -8.12 2.90
N VAL A 70 1.76 -7.76 2.76
CA VAL A 70 2.67 -8.42 1.80
C VAL A 70 2.79 -9.91 2.10
N TRP A 71 2.98 -10.29 3.37
CA TRP A 71 3.07 -11.69 3.77
C TRP A 71 1.77 -12.47 3.52
N TRP A 72 0.62 -11.85 3.80
CA TRP A 72 -0.68 -12.44 3.52
C TRP A 72 -0.91 -12.65 2.01
N LEU A 73 -0.63 -11.64 1.19
CA LEU A 73 -0.71 -11.74 -0.26
C LEU A 73 0.25 -12.81 -0.81
N TYR A 74 1.47 -12.88 -0.29
CA TYR A 74 2.45 -13.90 -0.67
C TYR A 74 1.97 -15.32 -0.36
N LYS A 75 1.38 -15.53 0.83
CA LYS A 75 0.77 -16.82 1.19
C LYS A 75 -0.38 -17.17 0.26
N ARG A 76 -1.27 -16.22 -0.05
CA ARG A 76 -2.40 -16.42 -0.96
C ARG A 76 -1.93 -16.74 -2.39
N TRP A 77 -0.84 -16.12 -2.85
CA TRP A 77 -0.25 -16.41 -4.16
C TRP A 77 0.38 -17.81 -4.21
N LYS A 78 1.04 -18.24 -3.12
CA LYS A 78 1.63 -19.59 -3.02
C LYS A 78 0.61 -20.71 -2.84
N HIS A 79 -0.55 -20.40 -2.29
CA HIS A 79 -1.67 -21.33 -2.17
C HIS A 79 -2.83 -20.83 -3.03
N PRO A 80 -2.77 -20.97 -4.37
CA PRO A 80 -3.96 -20.84 -5.19
C PRO A 80 -4.93 -21.93 -4.71
N ALA A 81 -5.96 -21.53 -3.96
CA ALA A 81 -7.01 -22.43 -3.53
C ALA A 81 -7.59 -23.12 -4.77
N GLY A 82 -7.28 -24.41 -4.94
CA GLY A 82 -7.91 -25.39 -5.81
C GLY A 82 -8.53 -24.89 -7.11
N ALA A 83 -7.72 -24.67 -8.15
CA ALA A 83 -8.21 -24.57 -9.53
C ALA A 83 -7.64 -25.68 -10.45
N VAL A 84 -7.38 -26.86 -9.89
CA VAL A 84 -7.17 -28.10 -10.67
C VAL A 84 -7.78 -29.28 -9.91
N THR A 85 -9.10 -29.41 -10.00
CA THR A 85 -9.79 -30.70 -10.11
C THR A 85 -10.57 -30.55 -11.41
N ALA A 86 -9.98 -31.03 -12.52
CA ALA A 86 -10.33 -32.30 -13.16
C ALA A 86 -11.71 -32.24 -13.83
#